data_AF-A0A3P8MYQ1-F1
#
_entry.id   AF-A0A3P8MYQ1-F1
#
_cell.length_a   1.000
_cell.length_b   1.000
_cell.length_c   1.000
_cell.angle_alpha   90.00
_cell.angle_beta   90.00
_cell.angle_gamma   90.00
#
_symmetry.space_group_name_H-M   'P 1'
#
loop_
_entity.id
_entity.type
_entity.pdbx_description
1 polymer ?
#
loop_
_entity_poly.entity_id
_entity_poly.type
_entity_poly.pdbx_seq_one_letter_code
_entity_poly.pdbx_strand_id
1 'polypeptide(L)'
;TSTRAYLCVRLEHQPATDLVLVVSPNGPHLRLMKQAMALVIFSLRAVDRLAIVTYSSAAARMFPLKRMTSYGKRTALQVIDRLFHTGPANPIIGLKKGVKV
;
A
#
# COMPACT_ATOMS: atom_id res chain seq x y z
N THR A 1 -0.89 -38.86 -39.55
CA THR A 1 -0.06 -37.67 -39.22
C THR A 1 -0.81 -36.87 -38.17
N SER A 2 -0.26 -36.73 -36.95
CA SER A 2 -0.96 -36.10 -35.81
C SER A 2 -0.63 -34.61 -35.76
N THR A 3 -1.62 -33.75 -35.96
CA THR A 3 -1.47 -32.29 -35.97
C THR A 3 -1.43 -31.78 -34.53
N ARG A 4 -0.33 -31.15 -34.14
CA ARG A 4 -0.22 -30.48 -32.83
C ARG A 4 -0.91 -29.12 -32.88
N ALA A 5 -1.88 -28.93 -32.00
CA ALA A 5 -2.48 -27.62 -31.73
C ALA A 5 -1.84 -27.00 -30.49
N TYR A 6 -1.70 -25.67 -30.50
CA TYR A 6 -1.20 -24.89 -29.36
C TYR A 6 -2.23 -23.84 -28.96
N LEU A 7 -2.36 -23.64 -27.65
CA LEU A 7 -3.16 -22.56 -27.07
C LEU A 7 -2.22 -21.41 -26.69
N CYS A 8 -2.47 -20.21 -27.19
CA CYS A 8 -1.77 -18.99 -26.79
C CYS A 8 -2.71 -18.14 -25.94
N VAL A 9 -2.33 -17.90 -24.68
CA VAL A 9 -3.02 -16.94 -23.80
C VAL A 9 -2.17 -15.69 -23.72
N ARG A 10 -2.69 -14.57 -24.23
CA ARG A 10 -2.08 -13.25 -24.06
C ARG A 10 -2.67 -12.61 -22.81
N LEU A 11 -1.84 -12.41 -21.80
CA LEU A 11 -2.22 -11.59 -20.65
C LEU A 11 -2.17 -10.13 -21.09
N GLU A 12 -3.33 -9.49 -21.13
CA GLU A 12 -3.45 -8.05 -21.42
C GLU A 12 -2.57 -7.23 -20.48
N HIS A 13 -2.02 -6.13 -20.99
CA HIS A 13 -1.17 -5.26 -20.20
C HIS A 13 -2.01 -4.53 -19.14
N GLN A 14 -2.05 -5.07 -17.93
CA GLN A 14 -2.76 -4.43 -16.82
C GLN A 14 -2.12 -3.08 -16.49
N PRO A 15 -2.87 -1.96 -16.55
CA PRO A 15 -2.35 -0.63 -16.25
C PRO A 15 -1.82 -0.57 -14.81
N ALA A 16 -0.90 0.35 -14.56
CA ALA A 16 -0.41 0.60 -13.21
C ALA A 16 -1.57 1.00 -12.28
N THR A 17 -1.62 0.42 -11.08
CA THR A 17 -2.61 0.77 -10.06
C THR A 17 -2.01 1.77 -9.08
N ASP A 18 -2.79 2.79 -8.73
CA ASP A 18 -2.46 3.71 -7.64
C ASP A 18 -3.23 3.31 -6.39
N LEU A 19 -2.50 2.97 -5.33
CA LEU A 19 -3.07 2.60 -4.06
C LEU A 19 -2.75 3.65 -3.00
N VAL A 20 -3.77 4.14 -2.31
CA VAL A 20 -3.63 5.00 -1.13
C VAL A 20 -4.08 4.21 0.09
N LEU A 21 -3.11 3.83 0.93
CA LEU A 21 -3.40 3.15 2.17
C LEU A 21 -3.66 4.17 3.28
N VAL A 22 -4.90 4.24 3.75
CA VAL A 22 -5.32 5.09 4.87
C VAL A 22 -5.46 4.22 6.12
N VAL A 23 -4.57 4.39 7.08
CA VAL A 23 -4.46 3.51 8.26
C VAL A 23 -4.39 4.31 9.56
N SER A 24 -4.97 3.78 10.63
CA SER A 24 -4.73 4.30 11.97
C SER A 24 -3.89 3.31 12.75
N PRO A 25 -2.68 3.66 13.24
CA PRO A 25 -1.83 2.81 14.07
C PRO A 25 -2.39 2.61 15.49
N ASN A 26 -3.72 2.65 15.64
CA ASN A 26 -4.40 2.65 16.91
C ASN A 26 -4.98 1.29 17.25
N GLY A 27 -4.71 0.84 18.48
CA GLY A 27 -5.23 -0.41 19.02
C GLY A 27 -4.17 -1.47 19.26
N PRO A 28 -4.58 -2.58 19.89
CA PRO A 28 -3.68 -3.63 20.38
C PRO A 28 -3.01 -4.43 19.26
N HIS A 29 -3.55 -4.36 18.04
CA HIS A 29 -3.13 -5.17 16.90
C HIS A 29 -2.15 -4.47 15.94
N LEU A 30 -1.39 -3.48 16.42
CA LEU A 30 -0.43 -2.73 15.59
C LEU A 30 0.53 -3.65 14.82
N ARG A 31 1.01 -4.73 15.45
CA ARG A 31 1.88 -5.73 14.81
C ARG A 31 1.19 -6.41 13.61
N LEU A 32 -0.04 -6.87 13.78
CA LEU A 32 -0.81 -7.50 12.70
C LEU A 32 -1.06 -6.50 11.56
N MET A 33 -1.33 -5.25 11.88
CA MET A 33 -1.51 -4.23 10.87
C MET A 33 -0.22 -3.98 10.09
N LYS A 34 0.93 -3.83 10.75
CA LYS A 34 2.23 -3.71 10.06
C LYS A 34 2.49 -4.89 9.11
N GLN A 35 2.13 -6.11 9.52
CA GLN A 35 2.24 -7.30 8.67
C GLN A 35 1.29 -7.24 7.46
N ALA A 36 0.04 -6.83 7.65
CA ALA A 36 -0.92 -6.64 6.55
C ALA A 36 -0.46 -5.57 5.56
N MET A 37 0.10 -4.46 6.04
CA MET A 37 0.67 -3.41 5.21
C MET A 37 1.88 -3.92 4.40
N ALA A 38 2.75 -4.72 5.04
CA ALA A 38 3.87 -5.35 4.36
C ALA A 38 3.40 -6.29 3.25
N LEU A 39 2.36 -7.10 3.51
CA LEU A 39 1.75 -7.98 2.51
C LEU A 39 1.27 -7.19 1.29
N VAL A 40 0.55 -6.09 1.50
CA VAL A 40 0.11 -5.19 0.41
C VAL A 40 1.29 -4.70 -0.43
N ILE A 41 2.37 -4.22 0.22
CA ILE A 41 3.58 -3.77 -0.49
C ILE A 41 4.19 -4.90 -1.32
N PHE A 42 4.22 -6.13 -0.80
CA PHE A 42 4.77 -7.27 -1.53
C PHE A 42 3.90 -7.67 -2.72
N SER A 43 2.58 -7.57 -2.60
CA SER A 43 1.63 -7.86 -3.69
C SER A 43 1.65 -6.85 -4.84
N LEU A 44 2.09 -5.61 -4.61
CA LEU A 44 2.16 -4.58 -5.67
C LEU A 44 3.29 -4.88 -6.68
N ARG A 45 3.01 -4.67 -7.97
CA ARG A 45 4.01 -4.79 -9.04
C ARG A 45 4.92 -3.56 -9.03
N ALA A 46 6.08 -3.66 -9.69
CA ALA A 46 7.03 -2.54 -9.78
C ALA A 46 6.45 -1.28 -10.45
N VAL A 47 5.45 -1.45 -11.32
CA VAL A 47 4.76 -0.37 -12.02
C VAL A 47 3.69 0.31 -11.16
N ASP A 48 3.13 -0.39 -10.17
CA ASP A 48 2.10 0.12 -9.29
C ASP A 48 2.68 1.15 -8.31
N ARG A 49 1.85 2.10 -7.87
CA ARG A 49 2.25 3.18 -6.96
C ARG A 49 1.51 3.06 -5.62
N LEU A 50 2.21 3.34 -4.53
CA LEU A 50 1.66 3.33 -3.18
C LEU A 50 1.89 4.68 -2.51
N ALA A 51 0.89 5.17 -1.79
CA ALA A 51 1.01 6.20 -0.77
C ALA A 51 0.48 5.67 0.57
N ILE A 52 1.03 6.18 1.68
CA ILE A 52 0.58 5.82 3.03
C ILE A 52 0.18 7.09 3.77
N VAL A 53 -1.08 7.14 4.20
CA VAL A 53 -1.63 8.18 5.06
C VAL A 53 -1.98 7.56 6.39
N THR A 54 -1.43 8.11 7.46
CA THR A 54 -1.77 7.71 8.82
C THR A 54 -2.68 8.73 9.46
N TYR A 55 -3.60 8.28 10.31
CA TYR A 55 -4.45 9.17 11.08
C TYR A 55 -4.60 8.74 12.54
N SER A 56 -4.66 9.75 13.39
CA SER A 56 -5.00 9.65 14.81
C SER A 56 -5.73 10.92 15.24
N SER A 57 -5.10 11.77 16.07
CA SER A 57 -5.54 13.13 16.35
C SER A 57 -5.35 14.04 15.14
N ALA A 58 -4.36 13.75 14.30
CA ALA A 58 -4.11 14.42 13.03
C ALA A 58 -3.86 13.39 11.92
N ALA A 59 -4.06 13.81 10.66
CA ALA A 59 -3.77 13.00 9.49
C ALA A 59 -2.45 13.44 8.83
N ALA A 60 -1.52 12.51 8.65
CA ALA A 60 -0.21 12.75 8.08
C ALA A 60 0.05 11.83 6.89
N ARG A 61 0.72 12.34 5.85
CA ARG A 61 1.20 11.52 4.73
C ARG A 61 2.59 11.03 5.10
N MET A 62 2.70 9.77 5.50
CA MET A 62 3.96 9.17 5.95
C MET A 62 4.82 8.68 4.78
N PHE A 63 4.17 8.36 3.66
CA PHE A 63 4.85 7.94 2.44
C PHE A 63 4.19 8.58 1.21
N PRO A 64 4.94 9.29 0.35
CA PRO A 64 4.38 9.91 -0.86
C PRO A 64 4.00 8.85 -1.90
N LEU A 65 3.12 9.20 -2.85
CA LEU A 65 2.75 8.31 -3.95
C LEU A 65 3.98 7.97 -4.80
N LYS A 66 4.46 6.73 -4.69
CA LYS A 66 5.72 6.28 -5.30
C LYS A 66 5.59 4.87 -5.86
N ARG A 67 6.29 4.60 -6.96
CA ARG A 67 6.35 3.26 -7.58
C ARG A 67 6.92 2.21 -6.62
N MET A 68 6.36 1.00 -6.65
CA MET A 68 6.76 -0.14 -5.82
C MET A 68 7.89 -0.97 -6.43
N THR A 69 8.94 -0.29 -6.89
CA THR A 69 10.23 -0.90 -7.21
C THR A 69 10.86 -1.50 -5.96
N SER A 70 11.92 -2.31 -6.07
CA SER A 70 12.63 -2.87 -4.91
C SER A 70 13.10 -1.79 -3.93
N TYR A 71 13.45 -0.60 -4.41
CA TYR A 71 13.74 0.55 -3.54
C TYR A 71 12.47 1.11 -2.91
N GLY A 72 11.41 1.33 -3.69
CA GLY A 72 10.11 1.80 -3.20
C GLY A 72 9.56 0.91 -2.07
N LYS A 73 9.56 -0.41 -2.27
CA LYS A 73 9.14 -1.40 -1.27
C LYS A 73 9.96 -1.31 0.02
N ARG A 74 11.29 -1.29 -0.07
CA ARG A 74 12.18 -1.14 1.10
C ARG A 74 11.90 0.16 1.87
N THR A 75 11.76 1.27 1.16
CA THR A 75 11.50 2.58 1.78
C THR A 75 10.14 2.59 2.48
N ALA A 76 9.10 2.01 1.87
CA ALA A 76 7.77 1.90 2.46
C ALA A 76 7.76 1.02 3.71
N LEU A 77 8.49 -0.11 3.70
CA LEU A 77 8.64 -0.98 4.87
C LEU A 77 9.32 -0.27 6.04
N GLN A 78 10.35 0.55 5.79
CA GLN A 78 10.99 1.37 6.83
C GLN A 78 10.02 2.37 7.46
N VAL A 79 9.12 2.97 6.68
CA VAL A 79 8.07 3.85 7.20
C VAL A 79 7.09 3.09 8.08
N ILE A 80 6.66 1.90 7.66
CA ILE A 80 5.74 1.04 8.42
C ILE A 80 6.34 0.62 9.76
N ASP A 81 7.62 0.25 9.78
CA ASP A 81 8.31 -0.18 10.98
C ASP A 81 8.33 0.92 12.06
N ARG A 82 8.45 2.19 11.62
CA ARG A 82 8.43 3.37 12.49
C ARG A 82 7.04 3.82 12.94
N LEU A 83 5.96 3.15 12.52
CA LEU A 83 4.62 3.50 12.98
C LEU A 83 4.43 3.14 14.45
N PHE A 84 3.84 4.06 15.20
CA PHE A 84 3.54 3.92 16.62
C PHE A 84 2.12 4.41 16.93
N HIS A 85 1.58 3.93 18.05
CA HIS A 85 0.25 4.30 18.50
C HIS A 85 0.19 5.78 18.88
N THR A 86 -0.81 6.49 18.38
CA THR A 86 -1.04 7.89 18.74
C THR A 86 -2.51 8.08 19.04
N GLY A 87 -2.86 8.24 20.32
CA GLY A 87 -4.15 8.79 20.78
C GLY A 87 -5.44 8.24 20.16
N PRO A 88 -6.57 8.97 20.30
CA PRO A 88 -7.83 8.63 19.64
C PRO A 88 -7.74 8.89 18.12
N ALA A 89 -8.55 8.19 17.34
CA ALA A 89 -8.58 8.31 15.87
C ALA A 89 -9.94 8.77 15.35
N ASN A 90 -9.93 9.71 14.41
CA ASN A 90 -11.08 10.04 13.59
C ASN A 90 -10.83 9.64 12.12
N PRO A 91 -11.57 8.67 11.55
CA PRO A 91 -11.34 8.21 10.17
C PRO A 91 -11.59 9.30 9.12
N ILE A 92 -12.47 10.27 9.40
CA ILE A 92 -12.84 11.32 8.45
C ILE A 92 -11.64 12.19 8.08
N ILE A 93 -10.76 12.51 9.04
CA ILE A 93 -9.56 13.32 8.75
C ILE A 93 -8.56 12.54 7.90
N GLY A 94 -8.44 11.22 8.11
CA GLY A 94 -7.60 10.33 7.32
C GLY A 94 -8.08 10.24 5.88
N LEU A 95 -9.38 10.01 5.68
CA LEU A 95 -10.00 9.95 4.36
C LEU A 95 -9.88 11.27 3.59
N LYS A 96 -10.18 12.41 4.25
CA LYS A 96 -10.03 13.75 3.65
C LYS A 96 -8.59 14.03 3.20
N LYS A 97 -7.59 13.52 3.91
CA LYS A 97 -6.17 13.65 3.54
C LYS A 97 -5.78 12.66 2.44
N GLY A 98 -6.31 11.44 2.49
CA GLY A 98 -6.08 10.37 1.52
C GLY A 98 -6.56 10.71 0.12
N VAL A 99 -7.74 11.32 -0.01
CA VAL A 99 -8.31 11.73 -1.31
C VAL A 99 -7.48 12.85 -1.99
N LYS A 100 -6.65 13.58 -1.23
CA LYS A 100 -5.78 14.64 -1.76
C LYS A 100 -4.37 14.14 -2.13
N VAL A 101 -4.15 12.83 -2.09
CA VAL A 101 -2.90 12.20 -2.55
C VAL A 101 -2.86 12.20 -4.06
#